data_AF-A0A959WCP8-F1
#
_entry.id   AF-A0A959WCP8-F1
#
_cell.length_a   1.000
_cell.length_b   1.000
_cell.length_c   1.000
_cell.angle_alpha   90.00
_cell.angle_beta   90.00
_cell.angle_gamma   90.00
#
_symmetry.space_group_name_H-M   'P 1'
#
loop_
_entity.id
_entity.type
_entity.pdbx_description
1 polymer ?
#
loop_
_entity_poly.entity_id
_entity_poly.type
_entity_poly.pdbx_seq_one_letter_code
_entity_poly.pdbx_strand_id
1 'polypeptide(L)'
;MKRFNLLLTLAGLAALLFAMPGIASAGKVVEKATSGLKDTLKTNVRVISTGQGPVKSSGKLKVKVSVKVSRKAPKNLRKKPVKVTLRGTGSVVWSPRSNVSLRTRTVKVRPGRPLIAGVNLSPNGRAIVGDCGAPTFKVTASYRSGKKKKTAKTSRKLSPLKSLCDVPDGVDLSQAEKCDFIAGPGNACLAPFPNDYYTRADDSSETGRRLDLDPESTPKNTPTGEYPDGKHIDVTPLNQSDGFSPGPLLSVKIPGMDNEAAFTQSSIVSIREMSRTYEPSQPVVLIDADSGERQLIWAELDSNATTDEDRNLIIRPGKNLTNGHRYIVAIRNMKDSEGNAIEAPAGFRVYRDSDRTSNKTIEDRRAHFESIFKSLA
;
A
#
# COMPACT_ATOMS: atom_id res chain seq x y z
N MET A 1 -6.47 -20.41 -22.85
CA MET A 1 -7.06 -20.63 -24.20
C MET A 1 -7.84 -19.39 -24.61
N LYS A 2 -7.46 -18.74 -25.72
CA LYS A 2 -8.09 -17.54 -26.29
C LYS A 2 -9.40 -17.91 -27.00
N ARG A 3 -10.46 -17.11 -26.84
CA ARG A 3 -11.48 -16.91 -27.89
C ARG A 3 -11.94 -15.45 -27.92
N PHE A 4 -11.50 -14.76 -28.97
CA PHE A 4 -12.09 -13.54 -29.52
C PHE A 4 -13.47 -13.85 -30.10
N ASN A 5 -14.42 -12.92 -29.98
CA ASN A 5 -15.45 -12.74 -31.01
C ASN A 5 -15.89 -11.27 -31.07
N LEU A 6 -15.66 -10.72 -32.26
CA LEU A 6 -16.03 -9.39 -32.75
C LEU A 6 -17.36 -9.53 -33.48
N LEU A 7 -18.32 -8.61 -33.30
CA LEU A 7 -19.40 -8.39 -34.27
C LEU A 7 -19.91 -6.94 -34.20
N LEU A 8 -19.72 -6.25 -35.32
CA LEU A 8 -20.29 -4.94 -35.67
C LEU A 8 -21.80 -5.06 -35.95
N THR A 9 -22.56 -4.00 -35.66
CA THR A 9 -23.80 -3.68 -36.42
C THR A 9 -23.96 -2.18 -36.61
N LEU A 10 -24.32 -1.83 -37.85
CA LEU A 10 -24.40 -0.51 -38.48
C LEU A 10 -25.52 0.41 -37.95
N ALA A 11 -25.29 1.71 -38.17
CA ALA A 11 -26.23 2.82 -38.04
C ALA A 11 -27.27 2.85 -39.19
N GLY A 12 -28.51 3.26 -38.86
CA GLY A 12 -29.57 3.60 -39.81
C GLY A 12 -30.13 4.98 -39.53
N LEU A 13 -29.98 5.88 -40.51
CA LEU A 13 -30.45 7.26 -40.53
C LEU A 13 -31.72 7.32 -41.39
N ALA A 14 -32.82 7.92 -40.92
CA ALA A 14 -33.98 8.23 -41.75
C ALA A 14 -34.51 9.62 -41.40
N ALA A 15 -34.39 10.54 -42.36
CA ALA A 15 -34.99 11.86 -42.37
C ALA A 15 -36.19 11.84 -43.31
N LEU A 16 -37.31 12.48 -42.93
CA LEU A 16 -38.39 12.81 -43.86
C LEU A 16 -39.05 14.13 -43.43
N LEU A 17 -39.01 15.07 -44.37
CA LEU A 17 -39.62 16.39 -44.36
C LEU A 17 -41.12 16.30 -44.65
N PHE A 18 -41.92 17.17 -44.03
CA PHE A 18 -43.13 17.74 -44.65
C PHE A 18 -43.32 19.19 -44.18
N ALA A 19 -43.82 20.03 -45.09
CA ALA A 19 -43.78 21.48 -45.06
C ALA A 19 -45.18 22.13 -44.92
N MET A 20 -45.23 23.24 -44.14
CA MET A 20 -46.04 24.48 -44.29
C MET A 20 -47.58 24.46 -44.12
N PRO A 21 -48.28 25.63 -43.98
CA PRO A 21 -47.95 26.91 -43.33
C PRO A 21 -49.10 27.48 -42.44
N GLY A 22 -48.85 28.56 -41.70
CA GLY A 22 -49.92 29.33 -41.02
C GLY A 22 -49.43 30.64 -40.38
N ILE A 23 -49.82 31.77 -40.97
CA ILE A 23 -49.57 33.16 -40.54
C ILE A 23 -50.64 33.59 -39.54
N ALA A 24 -50.28 34.26 -38.43
CA ALA A 24 -50.98 35.46 -37.93
C ALA A 24 -50.37 36.08 -36.65
N SER A 25 -50.14 37.39 -36.78
CA SER A 25 -50.31 38.48 -35.80
C SER A 25 -49.31 38.76 -34.67
N ALA A 26 -49.07 40.06 -34.56
CA ALA A 26 -48.11 40.77 -33.74
C ALA A 26 -48.49 40.85 -32.26
N GLY A 27 -47.45 40.83 -31.41
CA GLY A 27 -47.50 41.26 -30.01
C GLY A 27 -46.17 41.88 -29.62
N LYS A 28 -46.14 43.21 -29.46
CA LYS A 28 -45.04 43.96 -28.85
C LYS A 28 -44.75 43.40 -27.45
N VAL A 29 -43.56 42.84 -27.23
CA VAL A 29 -43.02 42.62 -25.88
C VAL A 29 -41.59 43.15 -25.82
N VAL A 30 -41.50 44.34 -25.22
CA VAL A 30 -40.46 44.86 -24.32
C VAL A 30 -39.06 44.24 -24.42
N GLU A 31 -38.10 45.10 -24.73
CA GLU A 31 -36.65 44.91 -24.66
C GLU A 31 -36.20 43.90 -23.61
N LYS A 32 -35.70 42.76 -24.08
CA LYS A 32 -34.82 41.92 -23.28
C LYS A 32 -33.39 42.33 -23.61
N ALA A 33 -32.89 43.33 -22.88
CA ALA A 33 -31.47 43.60 -22.78
C ALA A 33 -30.78 42.31 -22.33
N THR A 34 -30.26 41.55 -23.29
CA THR A 34 -29.43 40.38 -23.05
C THR A 34 -28.12 40.90 -22.47
N SER A 35 -28.04 40.90 -21.13
CA SER A 35 -26.83 41.27 -20.40
C SER A 35 -25.66 40.37 -20.83
N GLY A 36 -24.90 40.84 -21.82
CA GLY A 36 -23.63 40.30 -22.28
C GLY A 36 -22.50 40.53 -21.27
N LEU A 37 -22.75 40.32 -19.98
CA LEU A 37 -21.72 40.37 -18.95
C LEU A 37 -21.07 38.99 -18.83
N LYS A 38 -20.12 38.70 -19.74
CA LYS A 38 -19.10 37.69 -19.47
C LYS A 38 -18.43 38.05 -18.12
N ASP A 39 -18.54 37.13 -17.16
CA ASP A 39 -17.89 37.09 -15.84
C ASP A 39 -18.14 38.25 -14.85
N THR A 40 -19.40 38.41 -14.40
CA THR A 40 -19.76 39.32 -13.28
C THR A 40 -19.07 38.98 -11.94
N LEU A 41 -18.69 37.71 -11.74
CA LEU A 41 -18.18 37.14 -10.49
C LEU A 41 -17.00 36.20 -10.76
N LYS A 42 -15.85 36.47 -10.12
CA LYS A 42 -14.65 35.63 -10.16
C LYS A 42 -14.27 35.17 -8.76
N THR A 43 -14.23 33.85 -8.56
CA THR A 43 -13.76 33.24 -7.30
C THR A 43 -12.31 32.79 -7.48
N ASN A 44 -11.44 33.13 -6.52
CA ASN A 44 -10.12 32.53 -6.39
C ASN A 44 -10.10 31.66 -5.14
N VAL A 45 -9.48 30.49 -5.26
CA VAL A 45 -9.31 29.52 -4.17
C VAL A 45 -7.84 29.15 -4.07
N ARG A 46 -7.31 29.05 -2.85
CA ARG A 46 -5.92 28.63 -2.59
C ARG A 46 -5.87 27.78 -1.33
N VAL A 47 -5.21 26.63 -1.39
CA VAL A 47 -4.87 25.87 -0.18
C VAL A 47 -3.76 26.61 0.55
N ILE A 48 -4.01 27.02 1.80
CA ILE A 48 -3.04 27.76 2.61
C ILE A 48 -2.28 26.86 3.59
N SER A 49 -2.83 25.68 3.94
CA SER A 49 -2.06 24.65 4.62
C SER A 49 -0.76 24.37 3.86
N THR A 50 0.36 24.39 4.57
CA THR A 50 1.70 24.24 3.98
C THR A 50 2.32 22.89 4.29
N GLY A 51 2.02 22.31 5.46
CA GLY A 51 2.63 21.07 5.92
C GLY A 51 1.62 20.05 6.43
N GLN A 52 2.05 18.80 6.41
CA GLN A 52 1.26 17.64 6.79
C GLN A 52 0.97 17.60 8.29
N GLY A 53 1.96 17.87 9.15
CA GLY A 53 1.80 17.83 10.62
C GLY A 53 0.63 18.67 11.16
N PRO A 54 0.54 19.98 10.86
CA PRO A 54 -0.59 20.81 11.30
C PRO A 54 -1.95 20.37 10.74
N VAL A 55 -1.97 19.74 9.56
CA VAL A 55 -3.21 19.20 8.96
C VAL A 55 -3.60 17.88 9.63
N LYS A 56 -2.62 17.04 10.00
CA LYS A 56 -2.81 15.79 10.75
C LYS A 56 -3.44 16.09 12.11
N SER A 57 -2.83 16.99 12.88
CA SER A 57 -3.29 17.35 14.23
C SER A 57 -4.65 18.03 14.25
N SER A 58 -4.90 18.95 13.32
CA SER A 58 -6.18 19.68 13.28
C SER A 58 -7.32 18.91 12.59
N GLY A 59 -7.01 17.86 11.82
CA GLY A 59 -7.95 17.16 10.95
C GLY A 59 -8.61 18.05 9.89
N LYS A 60 -8.00 19.20 9.57
CA LYS A 60 -8.58 20.27 8.74
C LYS A 60 -7.58 20.79 7.71
N LEU A 61 -8.01 20.86 6.45
CA LEU A 61 -7.29 21.56 5.39
C LEU A 61 -7.74 23.03 5.32
N LYS A 62 -6.83 23.97 5.57
CA LYS A 62 -7.13 25.41 5.51
C LYS A 62 -7.11 25.90 4.06
N VAL A 63 -8.20 26.52 3.62
CA VAL A 63 -8.40 27.02 2.25
C VAL A 63 -8.82 28.48 2.30
N LYS A 64 -8.08 29.35 1.60
CA LYS A 64 -8.44 30.77 1.40
C LYS A 64 -9.31 30.89 0.16
N VAL A 65 -10.48 31.50 0.32
CA VAL A 65 -11.45 31.78 -0.74
C VAL A 65 -11.63 33.28 -0.84
N SER A 66 -11.53 33.83 -2.04
CA SER A 66 -11.82 35.25 -2.30
C SER A 66 -12.77 35.36 -3.48
N VAL A 67 -13.76 36.25 -3.36
CA VAL A 67 -14.70 36.55 -4.43
C VAL A 67 -14.46 37.99 -4.87
N LYS A 68 -14.21 38.17 -6.16
CA LYS A 68 -14.15 39.49 -6.81
C LYS A 68 -15.41 39.65 -7.67
N VAL A 69 -15.98 40.84 -7.62
CA VAL A 69 -17.15 41.23 -8.42
C VAL A 69 -16.73 42.37 -9.33
N SER A 70 -17.19 42.34 -10.59
CA SER A 70 -16.92 43.41 -11.55
C SER A 70 -17.41 44.77 -11.02
N ARG A 71 -16.66 45.85 -11.27
CA ARG A 71 -17.07 47.22 -10.88
C ARG A 71 -18.39 47.64 -11.54
N LYS A 72 -18.66 47.11 -12.74
CA LYS A 72 -19.89 47.35 -13.52
C LYS A 72 -21.10 46.54 -13.01
N ALA A 73 -20.93 45.69 -11.99
CA ALA A 73 -22.02 44.89 -11.44
C ALA A 73 -22.90 45.70 -10.47
N PRO A 74 -24.20 45.35 -10.35
CA PRO A 74 -25.13 45.96 -9.40
C PRO A 74 -24.61 46.03 -7.95
N LYS A 75 -24.91 47.13 -7.23
CA LYS A 75 -24.46 47.36 -5.83
C LYS A 75 -24.85 46.22 -4.88
N ASN A 76 -26.02 45.60 -5.08
CA ASN A 76 -26.49 44.47 -4.27
C ASN A 76 -25.58 43.23 -4.42
N LEU A 77 -25.07 42.95 -5.61
CA LEU A 77 -24.11 41.87 -5.90
C LEU A 77 -22.74 42.13 -5.30
N ARG A 78 -22.35 43.40 -5.12
CA ARG A 78 -21.09 43.80 -4.47
C ARG A 78 -21.13 43.70 -2.95
N LYS A 79 -22.32 43.76 -2.33
CA LYS A 79 -22.51 43.71 -0.87
C LYS A 79 -22.97 42.34 -0.34
N LYS A 80 -23.73 41.56 -1.12
CA LYS A 80 -24.28 40.27 -0.67
C LYS A 80 -23.21 39.15 -0.64
N PRO A 81 -23.16 38.32 0.42
CA PRO A 81 -22.29 37.15 0.46
C PRO A 81 -22.64 36.14 -0.63
N VAL A 82 -21.61 35.58 -1.27
CA VAL A 82 -21.76 34.51 -2.27
C VAL A 82 -21.57 33.16 -1.58
N LYS A 83 -22.48 32.22 -1.80
CA LYS A 83 -22.33 30.82 -1.35
C LYS A 83 -21.30 30.13 -2.24
N VAL A 84 -20.24 29.63 -1.63
CA VAL A 84 -19.17 28.86 -2.28
C VAL A 84 -19.08 27.50 -1.61
N THR A 85 -19.21 26.43 -2.40
CA THR A 85 -19.07 25.05 -1.94
C THR A 85 -17.67 24.55 -2.24
N LEU A 86 -16.94 24.14 -1.21
CA LEU A 86 -15.61 23.56 -1.28
C LEU A 86 -15.71 22.05 -1.27
N ARG A 87 -15.15 21.42 -2.30
CA ARG A 87 -14.88 19.98 -2.36
C ARG A 87 -13.39 19.78 -2.55
N GLY A 88 -12.78 18.89 -1.77
CA GLY A 88 -11.37 18.57 -1.95
C GLY A 88 -11.17 17.09 -2.21
N THR A 89 -10.03 16.75 -2.78
CA THR A 89 -9.51 15.40 -2.88
C THR A 89 -8.04 15.39 -2.44
N GLY A 90 -7.61 14.31 -1.81
CA GLY A 90 -6.21 14.08 -1.43
C GLY A 90 -5.60 12.94 -2.25
N SER A 91 -4.29 12.99 -2.43
CA SER A 91 -3.48 11.88 -2.97
C SER A 91 -2.06 11.95 -2.43
N VAL A 92 -1.41 10.80 -2.24
CA VAL A 92 0.03 10.67 -2.00
C VAL A 92 0.61 9.86 -3.15
N VAL A 93 1.82 10.21 -3.61
CA VAL A 93 2.41 9.74 -4.89
C VAL A 93 2.43 8.21 -5.01
N TRP A 94 2.68 7.51 -3.92
CA TRP A 94 2.85 6.05 -3.91
C TRP A 94 1.57 5.28 -3.52
N SER A 95 0.52 5.96 -3.03
CA SER A 95 -0.68 5.27 -2.58
C SER A 95 -1.61 4.96 -3.77
N PRO A 96 -2.01 3.70 -3.99
CA PRO A 96 -3.03 3.36 -4.99
C PRO A 96 -4.39 3.97 -4.63
N ARG A 97 -4.58 4.43 -3.38
CA ARG A 97 -5.74 5.17 -2.87
C ARG A 97 -5.72 6.62 -3.37
N SER A 98 -5.74 6.81 -4.69
CA SER A 98 -5.83 8.12 -5.32
C SER A 98 -7.27 8.67 -5.27
N ASN A 99 -7.42 10.01 -5.24
CA ASN A 99 -8.71 10.70 -5.30
C ASN A 99 -9.67 10.52 -4.13
N VAL A 100 -9.13 10.32 -2.93
CA VAL A 100 -9.95 10.27 -1.72
C VAL A 100 -10.61 11.62 -1.46
N SER A 101 -11.95 11.63 -1.37
CA SER A 101 -12.72 12.86 -1.15
C SER A 101 -12.58 13.39 0.27
N LEU A 102 -12.45 14.71 0.41
CA LEU A 102 -12.61 15.44 1.67
C LEU A 102 -14.10 15.68 1.95
N ARG A 103 -14.45 15.99 3.20
CA ARG A 103 -15.84 16.41 3.49
C ARG A 103 -16.15 17.72 2.76
N THR A 104 -17.34 17.81 2.19
CA THR A 104 -17.80 19.03 1.53
C THR A 104 -18.07 20.12 2.58
N ARG A 105 -17.63 21.36 2.33
CA ARG A 105 -17.94 22.52 3.19
C ARG A 105 -18.46 23.68 2.38
N THR A 106 -19.62 24.22 2.72
CA THR A 106 -20.16 25.43 2.09
C THR A 106 -19.89 26.64 2.98
N VAL A 107 -19.40 27.74 2.39
CA VAL A 107 -19.10 28.99 3.08
C VAL A 107 -19.74 30.18 2.37
N LYS A 108 -20.05 31.24 3.12
CA LYS A 108 -20.53 32.51 2.59
C LYS A 108 -19.37 33.50 2.54
N VAL A 109 -18.98 33.95 1.36
CA VAL A 109 -17.84 34.86 1.16
C VAL A 109 -18.32 36.21 0.66
N ARG A 110 -18.00 37.29 1.39
CA ARG A 110 -18.31 38.65 0.94
C ARG A 110 -17.33 39.09 -0.15
N PRO A 111 -17.79 39.71 -1.25
CA PRO A 111 -16.90 40.26 -2.26
C PRO A 111 -15.85 41.20 -1.65
N GLY A 112 -14.59 41.06 -2.07
CA GLY A 112 -13.48 41.87 -1.57
C GLY A 112 -12.98 41.53 -0.16
N ARG A 113 -13.64 40.62 0.58
CA ARG A 113 -13.19 40.14 1.90
C ARG A 113 -12.88 38.65 1.84
N PRO A 114 -11.60 38.27 1.67
CA PRO A 114 -11.20 36.86 1.66
C PRO A 114 -11.58 36.15 2.97
N LEU A 115 -12.00 34.89 2.86
CA LEU A 115 -12.32 34.03 4.00
C LEU A 115 -11.36 32.84 4.03
N ILE A 116 -10.88 32.47 5.21
CA ILE A 116 -10.16 31.22 5.45
C ILE A 116 -11.14 30.20 6.02
N ALA A 117 -11.33 29.08 5.32
CA ALA A 117 -12.21 28.00 5.73
C ALA A 117 -11.38 26.73 6.04
N GLY A 118 -11.70 26.05 7.15
CA GLY A 118 -11.13 24.73 7.46
C GLY A 118 -12.00 23.60 6.91
N VAL A 119 -11.57 22.90 5.87
CA VAL A 119 -12.31 21.76 5.33
C VAL A 119 -11.94 20.51 6.13
N ASN A 120 -12.90 19.89 6.81
CA ASN A 120 -12.65 18.68 7.59
C ASN A 120 -12.23 17.52 6.66
N LEU A 121 -11.23 16.76 7.08
CA LEU A 121 -10.83 15.54 6.38
C LEU A 121 -11.89 14.44 6.61
N SER A 122 -12.09 13.60 5.61
CA SER A 122 -12.75 12.29 5.75
C SER A 122 -11.81 11.30 6.47
N PRO A 123 -12.27 10.12 6.93
CA PRO A 123 -11.38 9.08 7.47
C PRO A 123 -10.20 8.77 6.53
N ASN A 124 -10.50 8.53 5.25
CA ASN A 124 -9.47 8.29 4.24
C ASN A 124 -8.58 9.53 4.00
N GLY A 125 -9.14 10.74 4.09
CA GLY A 125 -8.37 11.98 4.02
C GLY A 125 -7.40 12.14 5.21
N ARG A 126 -7.79 11.66 6.40
CA ARG A 126 -6.91 11.58 7.57
C ARG A 126 -5.82 10.54 7.37
N ALA A 127 -6.13 9.38 6.81
CA ALA A 127 -5.14 8.36 6.46
C ALA A 127 -4.04 8.94 5.55
N ILE A 128 -4.41 9.63 4.46
CA ILE A 128 -3.46 10.28 3.53
C ILE A 128 -2.54 11.30 4.23
N VAL A 129 -3.05 12.07 5.18
CA VAL A 129 -2.23 13.05 5.92
C VAL A 129 -1.45 12.37 7.05
N GLY A 130 -1.89 11.21 7.53
CA GLY A 130 -1.16 10.37 8.47
C GLY A 130 -0.09 9.51 7.81
N ASP A 131 -0.05 9.48 6.48
CA ASP A 131 0.81 8.59 5.70
C ASP A 131 2.22 9.15 5.48
N CYS A 132 3.21 8.29 5.25
CA CYS A 132 4.55 8.75 4.88
C CYS A 132 4.53 9.51 3.54
N GLY A 133 5.28 10.62 3.47
CA GLY A 133 5.56 11.34 2.22
C GLY A 133 4.87 12.70 2.13
N ALA A 134 4.72 13.20 0.91
CA ALA A 134 4.29 14.58 0.67
C ALA A 134 2.91 14.62 -0.01
N PRO A 135 1.80 14.65 0.76
CA PRO A 135 0.45 14.60 0.21
C PRO A 135 0.11 15.83 -0.61
N THR A 136 -0.61 15.62 -1.72
CA THR A 136 -1.14 16.67 -2.58
C THR A 136 -2.65 16.76 -2.43
N PHE A 137 -3.14 17.98 -2.13
CA PHE A 137 -4.56 18.27 -2.03
C PHE A 137 -5.04 19.12 -3.19
N LYS A 138 -6.05 18.63 -3.91
CA LYS A 138 -6.78 19.38 -4.92
C LYS A 138 -8.08 19.90 -4.30
N VAL A 139 -8.41 21.17 -4.49
CA VAL A 139 -9.65 21.78 -4.00
C VAL A 139 -10.39 22.44 -5.15
N THR A 140 -11.67 22.12 -5.28
CA THR A 140 -12.62 22.74 -6.21
C THR A 140 -13.63 23.57 -5.42
N ALA A 141 -13.67 24.86 -5.70
CA ALA A 141 -14.67 25.80 -5.21
C ALA A 141 -15.75 26.01 -6.26
N SER A 142 -16.97 25.54 -6.00
CA SER A 142 -18.14 25.73 -6.87
C SER A 142 -19.00 26.90 -6.38
N TYR A 143 -19.47 27.75 -7.29
CA TYR A 143 -20.34 28.88 -6.99
C TYR A 143 -21.34 29.14 -8.13
N ARG A 144 -22.43 29.85 -7.86
CA ARG A 144 -23.36 30.31 -8.90
C ARG A 144 -23.07 31.74 -9.31
N SER A 145 -23.10 32.00 -10.62
CA SER A 145 -23.01 33.32 -11.23
C SER A 145 -24.18 33.41 -12.22
N GLY A 146 -25.26 34.07 -11.80
CA GLY A 146 -26.55 33.98 -12.48
C GLY A 146 -27.10 32.55 -12.45
N LYS A 147 -27.60 32.06 -13.59
CA LYS A 147 -28.10 30.68 -13.74
C LYS A 147 -26.98 29.63 -13.88
N LYS A 148 -25.73 30.04 -14.14
CA LYS A 148 -24.62 29.12 -14.41
C LYS A 148 -23.85 28.77 -13.13
N LYS A 149 -23.50 27.49 -12.97
CA LYS A 149 -22.52 27.01 -11.98
C LYS A 149 -21.12 27.24 -12.55
N LYS A 150 -20.24 27.82 -11.75
CA LYS A 150 -18.83 28.05 -12.07
C LYS A 150 -17.94 27.39 -11.02
N THR A 151 -16.71 27.11 -11.40
CA THR A 151 -15.72 26.47 -10.53
C THR A 151 -14.39 27.18 -10.58
N ALA A 152 -13.71 27.25 -9.44
CA ALA A 152 -12.29 27.56 -9.35
C ALA A 152 -11.56 26.35 -8.74
N LYS A 153 -10.38 26.02 -9.26
CA LYS A 153 -9.60 24.86 -8.81
C LYS A 153 -8.24 25.32 -8.31
N THR A 154 -7.69 24.59 -7.35
CA THR A 154 -6.32 24.77 -6.86
C THR A 154 -5.77 23.41 -6.43
N SER A 155 -4.46 23.26 -6.48
CA SER A 155 -3.74 22.10 -5.96
C SER A 155 -2.58 22.57 -5.10
N ARG A 156 -2.23 21.82 -4.06
CA ARG A 156 -1.03 22.07 -3.28
C ARG A 156 -0.46 20.78 -2.71
N LYS A 157 0.83 20.57 -2.95
CA LYS A 157 1.66 19.59 -2.25
C LYS A 157 2.05 20.16 -0.89
N LEU A 158 1.80 19.41 0.18
CA LEU A 158 2.21 19.78 1.53
C LEU A 158 3.65 19.34 1.78
N SER A 159 4.36 20.06 2.65
CA SER A 159 5.64 19.59 3.18
C SER A 159 5.40 18.32 4.02
N PRO A 160 6.24 17.27 3.83
CA PRO A 160 6.10 16.03 4.56
C PRO A 160 6.35 16.24 6.05
N LEU A 161 5.69 15.45 6.89
CA LEU A 161 6.09 15.26 8.28
C LEU A 161 7.07 14.08 8.31
N LYS A 162 8.36 14.37 8.47
CA LYS A 162 9.44 13.35 8.39
C LYS A 162 9.18 12.14 9.29
N SER A 163 8.67 12.38 10.50
CA SER A 163 8.42 11.34 11.48
C SER A 163 7.35 10.31 11.10
N LEU A 164 6.61 10.53 9.99
CA LEU A 164 5.70 9.52 9.44
C LEU A 164 6.41 8.50 8.56
N CYS A 165 7.67 8.79 8.18
CA CYS A 165 8.51 7.97 7.32
C CYS A 165 9.68 7.34 8.09
N ASP A 166 9.65 7.40 9.41
CA ASP A 166 10.65 6.77 10.26
C ASP A 166 10.50 5.25 10.17
N VAL A 167 11.59 4.54 10.40
CA VAL A 167 11.55 3.07 10.52
C VAL A 167 10.74 2.73 11.78
N PRO A 168 9.72 1.86 11.70
CA PRO A 168 8.93 1.51 12.88
C PRO A 168 9.76 0.82 13.97
N ASP A 169 9.31 0.98 15.22
CA ASP A 169 9.92 0.31 16.36
C ASP A 169 9.91 -1.22 16.18
N GLY A 170 11.00 -1.87 16.60
CA GLY A 170 11.19 -3.32 16.48
C GLY A 170 11.74 -3.79 15.13
N VAL A 171 12.00 -2.87 14.19
CA VAL A 171 12.76 -3.18 12.96
C VAL A 171 14.23 -2.85 13.20
N ASP A 172 15.07 -3.88 13.32
CA ASP A 172 16.51 -3.73 13.43
C ASP A 172 17.17 -3.85 12.05
N LEU A 173 17.84 -2.78 11.62
CA LEU A 173 18.55 -2.73 10.34
C LEU A 173 20.07 -2.72 10.51
N SER A 174 20.58 -2.86 11.73
CA SER A 174 22.02 -2.76 12.04
C SER A 174 22.86 -3.81 11.30
N GLN A 175 22.25 -4.94 10.93
CA GLN A 175 22.89 -6.03 10.18
C GLN A 175 22.19 -6.30 8.84
N ALA A 176 21.35 -5.38 8.35
CA ALA A 176 20.57 -5.56 7.13
C ALA A 176 21.40 -5.48 5.83
N GLU A 177 22.72 -5.55 5.91
CA GLU A 177 23.58 -5.84 4.76
C GLU A 177 23.79 -7.36 4.59
N LYS A 178 23.62 -8.14 5.66
CA LYS A 178 23.92 -9.58 5.69
C LYS A 178 22.85 -10.45 6.33
N CYS A 179 22.00 -9.90 7.20
CA CYS A 179 20.89 -10.62 7.85
C CYS A 179 19.53 -10.10 7.38
N ASP A 180 18.61 -11.00 7.10
CA ASP A 180 17.23 -10.61 6.81
C ASP A 180 16.51 -10.20 8.10
N PHE A 181 16.09 -8.95 8.18
CA PHE A 181 15.37 -8.41 9.34
C PHE A 181 13.89 -8.82 9.40
N ILE A 182 13.38 -9.57 8.41
CA ILE A 182 11.95 -9.85 8.27
C ILE A 182 11.37 -10.73 9.38
N ALA A 183 12.13 -11.70 9.89
CA ALA A 183 11.69 -12.58 10.98
C ALA A 183 11.74 -11.90 12.35
N GLY A 184 12.33 -10.71 12.43
CA GLY A 184 12.45 -9.94 13.66
C GLY A 184 13.54 -10.46 14.61
N PRO A 185 13.68 -9.82 15.78
CA PRO A 185 14.74 -10.14 16.74
C PRO A 185 14.57 -11.54 17.34
N GLY A 186 15.69 -12.16 17.73
CA GLY A 186 15.74 -13.50 18.32
C GLY A 186 15.83 -14.64 17.30
N ASN A 187 15.80 -14.33 16.00
CA ASN A 187 16.08 -15.25 14.91
C ASN A 187 17.58 -15.28 14.56
N ALA A 188 18.06 -16.41 14.04
CA ALA A 188 19.39 -16.49 13.45
C ALA A 188 19.49 -15.62 12.19
N CYS A 189 20.69 -15.17 11.85
CA CYS A 189 20.90 -14.21 10.75
C CYS A 189 20.38 -14.70 9.38
N LEU A 190 20.38 -16.02 9.13
CA LEU A 190 19.86 -16.63 7.89
C LEU A 190 18.33 -16.85 7.90
N ALA A 191 17.65 -16.62 9.01
CA ALA A 191 16.23 -16.89 9.13
C ALA A 191 15.36 -15.73 8.58
N PRO A 192 14.20 -16.02 7.97
CA PRO A 192 13.66 -17.35 7.71
C PRO A 192 14.49 -18.05 6.63
N PHE A 193 14.84 -19.33 6.82
CA PHE A 193 15.72 -20.04 5.88
C PHE A 193 14.97 -21.18 5.18
N PRO A 194 15.23 -21.44 3.89
CA PRO A 194 15.83 -20.52 2.92
C PRO A 194 14.87 -19.37 2.54
N ASN A 195 15.43 -18.24 2.14
CA ASN A 195 14.69 -17.15 1.51
C ASN A 195 15.54 -16.42 0.45
N ASP A 196 14.90 -15.65 -0.43
CA ASP A 196 15.56 -15.03 -1.58
C ASP A 196 16.31 -13.71 -1.28
N TYR A 197 16.35 -13.27 -0.02
CA TYR A 197 17.24 -12.21 0.46
C TYR A 197 18.71 -12.57 0.26
N TYR A 198 19.06 -13.86 0.41
CA TYR A 198 20.42 -14.39 0.24
C TYR A 198 20.69 -14.81 -1.21
N THR A 199 20.10 -14.09 -2.17
CA THR A 199 20.31 -14.33 -3.59
C THR A 199 20.48 -13.02 -4.33
N ARG A 200 21.21 -13.07 -5.44
CA ARG A 200 21.33 -11.97 -6.39
C ARG A 200 20.85 -12.38 -7.77
N ALA A 201 20.51 -11.39 -8.59
CA ALA A 201 20.21 -11.62 -10.00
C ALA A 201 21.47 -12.07 -10.75
N ASP A 202 21.32 -13.06 -11.61
CA ASP A 202 22.38 -13.59 -12.47
C ASP A 202 21.77 -14.15 -13.75
N ASP A 203 21.74 -13.33 -14.81
CA ASP A 203 21.17 -13.73 -16.10
C ASP A 203 21.94 -14.86 -16.80
N SER A 204 23.12 -15.24 -16.28
CA SER A 204 23.90 -16.37 -16.80
C SER A 204 23.53 -17.72 -16.18
N SER A 205 22.75 -17.74 -15.09
CA SER A 205 22.26 -18.97 -14.47
C SER A 205 20.92 -19.41 -15.06
N GLU A 206 20.57 -20.70 -14.92
CA GLU A 206 19.33 -21.24 -15.47
C GLU A 206 18.08 -20.65 -14.82
N THR A 207 18.19 -20.24 -13.55
CA THR A 207 17.09 -19.66 -12.76
C THR A 207 17.04 -18.13 -12.82
N GLY A 208 18.04 -17.49 -13.43
CA GLY A 208 18.23 -16.03 -13.37
C GLY A 208 18.71 -15.53 -12.00
N ARG A 209 19.09 -16.42 -11.08
CA ARG A 209 19.58 -16.10 -9.73
C ARG A 209 20.81 -16.93 -9.36
N ARG A 210 21.55 -16.43 -8.37
CA ARG A 210 22.62 -17.15 -7.69
C ARG A 210 22.56 -16.89 -6.20
N LEU A 211 22.90 -17.89 -5.39
CA LEU A 211 23.08 -17.70 -3.95
C LEU A 211 24.17 -16.64 -3.69
N ASP A 212 23.93 -15.80 -2.70
CA ASP A 212 24.78 -14.68 -2.31
C ASP A 212 24.81 -14.60 -0.78
N LEU A 213 25.24 -15.69 -0.15
CA LEU A 213 25.40 -15.78 1.29
C LEU A 213 26.66 -15.02 1.71
N ASP A 214 26.52 -14.09 2.64
CA ASP A 214 27.66 -13.50 3.33
C ASP A 214 28.23 -14.54 4.33
N PRO A 215 29.56 -14.77 4.35
CA PRO A 215 30.18 -15.71 5.30
C PRO A 215 29.78 -15.44 6.76
N GLU A 216 29.68 -14.17 7.16
CA GLU A 216 29.34 -13.76 8.52
C GLU A 216 27.86 -13.98 8.87
N SER A 217 27.01 -14.24 7.88
CA SER A 217 25.60 -14.59 8.13
C SER A 217 25.43 -16.03 8.61
N THR A 218 26.38 -16.90 8.29
CA THR A 218 26.31 -18.32 8.62
C THR A 218 26.60 -18.56 10.11
N PRO A 219 26.11 -19.66 10.70
CA PRO A 219 26.52 -20.06 12.04
C PRO A 219 28.04 -20.20 12.15
N LYS A 220 28.60 -19.72 13.28
CA LYS A 220 29.99 -19.94 13.65
C LYS A 220 30.06 -21.15 14.58
N ASN A 221 30.93 -22.13 14.29
CA ASN A 221 31.12 -23.24 15.22
C ASN A 221 31.78 -22.76 16.52
N THR A 222 31.68 -23.56 17.58
CA THR A 222 32.34 -23.23 18.84
C THR A 222 33.86 -23.18 18.66
N PRO A 223 34.56 -22.25 19.33
CA PRO A 223 36.01 -22.25 19.42
C PRO A 223 36.62 -23.62 19.73
N THR A 224 37.72 -23.94 19.06
CA THR A 224 38.50 -25.17 19.25
C THR A 224 39.99 -24.83 19.27
N GLY A 225 40.86 -25.79 19.60
CA GLY A 225 42.32 -25.57 19.52
C GLY A 225 42.80 -25.27 18.10
N GLU A 226 42.16 -25.83 17.08
CA GLU A 226 42.45 -25.56 15.66
C GLU A 226 41.83 -24.23 15.19
N TYR A 227 40.64 -23.91 15.69
CA TYR A 227 39.90 -22.67 15.38
C TYR A 227 39.61 -21.88 16.66
N PRO A 228 40.58 -21.10 17.18
CA PRO A 228 40.45 -20.44 18.48
C PRO A 228 39.32 -19.41 18.55
N ASP A 229 38.91 -18.86 17.40
CA ASP A 229 37.76 -17.96 17.32
C ASP A 229 36.47 -18.65 16.86
N GLY A 230 36.53 -19.94 16.50
CA GLY A 230 35.51 -20.60 15.68
C GLY A 230 35.59 -20.18 14.21
N LYS A 231 34.82 -20.86 13.36
CA LYS A 231 34.82 -20.74 11.91
C LYS A 231 33.38 -20.77 11.40
N HIS A 232 33.11 -19.85 10.48
CA HIS A 232 31.87 -19.81 9.71
C HIS A 232 31.86 -20.90 8.63
N ILE A 233 30.67 -21.22 8.13
CA ILE A 233 30.52 -22.13 6.99
C ILE A 233 31.17 -21.49 5.76
N ASP A 234 31.96 -22.25 5.00
CA ASP A 234 32.48 -21.75 3.72
C ASP A 234 31.35 -21.65 2.71
N VAL A 235 30.97 -20.41 2.39
CA VAL A 235 29.89 -20.10 1.45
C VAL A 235 30.35 -20.15 0.00
N THR A 236 31.66 -20.22 -0.29
CA THR A 236 32.19 -20.23 -1.66
C THR A 236 31.55 -21.33 -2.54
N PRO A 237 31.48 -22.61 -2.11
CA PRO A 237 30.79 -23.63 -2.90
C PRO A 237 29.27 -23.41 -2.93
N LEU A 238 28.66 -22.91 -1.85
CA LEU A 238 27.22 -22.67 -1.79
C LEU A 238 26.80 -21.58 -2.79
N ASN A 239 27.56 -20.48 -2.86
CA ASN A 239 27.33 -19.35 -3.75
C ASN A 239 27.58 -19.65 -5.24
N GLN A 240 27.92 -20.89 -5.60
CA GLN A 240 27.88 -21.37 -6.99
C GLN A 240 26.49 -21.84 -7.41
N SER A 241 25.60 -22.11 -6.44
CA SER A 241 24.24 -22.62 -6.70
C SER A 241 23.35 -21.52 -7.27
N ASP A 242 22.53 -21.87 -8.25
CA ASP A 242 21.53 -20.99 -8.87
C ASP A 242 20.20 -20.95 -8.09
N GLY A 243 20.22 -21.34 -6.82
CA GLY A 243 19.05 -21.37 -5.96
C GLY A 243 19.27 -22.29 -4.76
N PHE A 244 18.20 -22.54 -4.02
CA PHE A 244 18.20 -23.50 -2.93
C PHE A 244 17.78 -24.89 -3.43
N SER A 245 18.14 -25.91 -2.65
CA SER A 245 17.76 -27.31 -2.91
C SER A 245 16.24 -27.46 -3.12
N PRO A 246 15.78 -28.33 -4.03
CA PRO A 246 14.37 -28.67 -4.20
C PRO A 246 13.78 -29.46 -3.01
N GLY A 247 14.61 -29.97 -2.10
CA GLY A 247 14.17 -30.56 -0.83
C GLY A 247 14.56 -29.69 0.37
N PRO A 248 14.08 -28.43 0.48
CA PRO A 248 14.49 -27.56 1.56
C PRO A 248 13.89 -28.00 2.89
N LEU A 249 14.63 -27.76 3.98
CA LEU A 249 14.07 -27.71 5.32
C LEU A 249 13.77 -26.23 5.61
N LEU A 250 12.52 -25.84 5.40
CA LEU A 250 12.07 -24.46 5.63
C LEU A 250 11.97 -24.24 7.14
N SER A 251 12.55 -23.16 7.67
CA SER A 251 12.66 -22.94 9.10
C SER A 251 12.60 -21.47 9.50
N VAL A 252 11.89 -21.20 10.59
CA VAL A 252 11.81 -19.87 11.21
C VAL A 252 11.45 -20.00 12.69
N LYS A 253 12.03 -19.14 13.53
CA LYS A 253 11.59 -18.98 14.93
C LYS A 253 10.44 -18.00 15.00
N ILE A 254 9.36 -18.41 15.65
CA ILE A 254 8.16 -17.58 15.88
C ILE A 254 7.97 -17.51 17.40
N PRO A 255 8.41 -16.41 18.06
CA PRO A 255 8.27 -16.27 19.51
C PRO A 255 6.83 -16.52 19.97
N GLY A 256 6.65 -17.39 20.97
CA GLY A 256 5.34 -17.81 21.47
C GLY A 256 4.66 -18.94 20.69
N MET A 257 5.13 -19.27 19.48
CA MET A 257 4.77 -20.49 18.74
C MET A 257 5.98 -21.43 18.72
N ASP A 258 6.34 -21.88 19.92
CA ASP A 258 7.63 -22.49 20.22
C ASP A 258 7.49 -23.72 21.13
N ASN A 259 6.26 -24.17 21.35
CA ASN A 259 5.92 -25.35 22.15
C ASN A 259 4.67 -26.07 21.58
N GLU A 260 4.46 -27.31 22.00
CA GLU A 260 3.41 -28.18 21.44
C GLU A 260 1.99 -27.63 21.64
N ALA A 261 1.74 -26.94 22.76
CA ALA A 261 0.44 -26.33 23.03
C ALA A 261 0.13 -25.22 22.03
N ALA A 262 1.09 -24.34 21.75
CA ALA A 262 0.96 -23.29 20.74
C ALA A 262 0.81 -23.86 19.31
N PHE A 263 1.57 -24.91 18.98
CA PHE A 263 1.46 -25.63 17.69
C PHE A 263 0.04 -26.19 17.49
N THR A 264 -0.49 -26.86 18.51
CA THR A 264 -1.85 -27.43 18.52
C THR A 264 -2.92 -26.34 18.44
N GLN A 265 -2.78 -25.28 19.24
CA GLN A 265 -3.73 -24.16 19.30
C GLN A 265 -3.80 -23.37 17.99
N SER A 266 -2.67 -23.30 17.28
CA SER A 266 -2.57 -22.75 15.93
C SER A 266 -3.17 -23.68 14.87
N SER A 267 -3.45 -24.94 15.19
CA SER A 267 -3.99 -25.96 14.26
C SER A 267 -3.11 -26.21 13.05
N ILE A 268 -1.79 -26.18 13.26
CA ILE A 268 -0.79 -26.41 12.21
C ILE A 268 -0.83 -27.89 11.80
N VAL A 269 -0.75 -28.16 10.49
CA VAL A 269 -0.67 -29.52 9.95
C VAL A 269 0.59 -30.24 10.46
N SER A 270 0.40 -31.33 11.18
CA SER A 270 1.49 -32.22 11.62
C SER A 270 1.70 -33.38 10.63
N ILE A 271 2.82 -34.09 10.78
CA ILE A 271 3.10 -35.30 9.98
C ILE A 271 2.01 -36.37 10.11
N ARG A 272 1.29 -36.41 11.24
CA ARG A 272 0.23 -37.39 11.50
C ARG A 272 -1.07 -37.09 10.75
N GLU A 273 -1.23 -35.87 10.25
CA GLU A 273 -2.47 -35.37 9.67
C GLU A 273 -2.24 -34.66 8.33
N MET A 274 -1.26 -35.12 7.53
CA MET A 274 -0.88 -34.49 6.25
C MET A 274 -2.04 -34.31 5.25
N SER A 275 -3.14 -35.06 5.38
CA SER A 275 -4.36 -34.83 4.58
C SER A 275 -4.95 -33.43 4.79
N ARG A 276 -4.68 -32.81 5.94
CA ARG A 276 -5.19 -31.48 6.32
C ARG A 276 -4.47 -30.33 5.63
N THR A 277 -3.33 -30.54 4.97
CA THR A 277 -2.57 -29.49 4.26
C THR A 277 -3.43 -28.62 3.34
N TYR A 278 -4.44 -29.23 2.70
CA TYR A 278 -5.29 -28.55 1.72
C TYR A 278 -6.52 -27.90 2.33
N GLU A 279 -6.74 -27.98 3.65
CA GLU A 279 -7.83 -27.27 4.31
C GLU A 279 -7.69 -25.75 4.05
N PRO A 280 -8.75 -25.03 3.67
CA PRO A 280 -8.69 -23.59 3.42
C PRO A 280 -8.15 -22.77 4.60
N SER A 281 -8.38 -23.27 5.82
CA SER A 281 -7.98 -22.68 7.09
C SER A 281 -6.54 -22.96 7.52
N GLN A 282 -5.77 -23.79 6.78
CA GLN A 282 -4.39 -24.08 7.19
C GLN A 282 -3.59 -22.79 7.39
N PRO A 283 -2.92 -22.64 8.56
CA PRO A 283 -2.21 -21.44 8.92
C PRO A 283 -0.80 -21.38 8.30
N VAL A 284 -0.26 -22.53 7.89
CA VAL A 284 1.03 -22.66 7.21
C VAL A 284 0.76 -23.26 5.83
N VAL A 285 1.20 -22.58 4.78
CA VAL A 285 1.06 -23.05 3.40
C VAL A 285 2.33 -22.79 2.60
N LEU A 286 2.67 -23.72 1.72
CA LEU A 286 3.72 -23.60 0.72
C LEU A 286 3.06 -23.56 -0.66
N ILE A 287 3.37 -22.54 -1.45
CA ILE A 287 2.67 -22.25 -2.71
C ILE A 287 3.71 -22.11 -3.82
N ASP A 288 3.48 -22.76 -4.96
CA ASP A 288 4.20 -22.47 -6.19
C ASP A 288 3.73 -21.11 -6.74
N ALA A 289 4.66 -20.17 -6.91
CA ALA A 289 4.33 -18.79 -7.25
C ALA A 289 3.76 -18.63 -8.67
N ASP A 290 4.06 -19.56 -9.58
CA ASP A 290 3.63 -19.49 -10.98
C ASP A 290 2.26 -20.16 -11.16
N SER A 291 2.07 -21.34 -10.57
CA SER A 291 0.81 -22.09 -10.71
C SER A 291 -0.24 -21.71 -9.65
N GLY A 292 0.20 -21.17 -8.51
CA GLY A 292 -0.64 -20.96 -7.33
C GLY A 292 -1.00 -22.26 -6.60
N GLU A 293 -0.41 -23.39 -6.99
CA GLU A 293 -0.69 -24.69 -6.38
C GLU A 293 -0.08 -24.78 -4.98
N ARG A 294 -0.92 -25.21 -4.02
CA ARG A 294 -0.46 -25.54 -2.67
C ARG A 294 0.30 -26.86 -2.71
N GLN A 295 1.47 -26.89 -2.10
CA GLN A 295 2.28 -28.08 -1.99
C GLN A 295 1.88 -28.89 -0.75
N LEU A 296 1.94 -30.21 -0.85
CA LEU A 296 1.83 -31.09 0.32
C LEU A 296 2.93 -30.72 1.31
N ILE A 297 2.58 -30.49 2.57
CA ILE A 297 3.54 -30.17 3.63
C ILE A 297 3.12 -30.82 4.94
N TRP A 298 4.06 -31.00 5.83
CA TRP A 298 3.78 -30.98 7.26
C TRP A 298 4.71 -29.99 7.94
N ALA A 299 4.38 -29.60 9.17
CA ALA A 299 5.27 -28.85 10.01
C ALA A 299 5.51 -29.57 11.34
N GLU A 300 6.59 -29.20 12.00
CA GLU A 300 7.02 -29.74 13.28
C GLU A 300 7.83 -28.67 14.03
N LEU A 301 7.94 -28.83 15.34
CA LEU A 301 8.87 -28.04 16.16
C LEU A 301 10.24 -28.71 16.15
N ASP A 302 11.31 -27.92 16.14
CA ASP A 302 12.67 -28.44 16.22
C ASP A 302 12.88 -29.23 17.52
N SER A 303 13.03 -30.54 17.41
CA SER A 303 13.25 -31.43 18.55
C SER A 303 14.66 -31.32 19.14
N ASN A 304 15.61 -30.70 18.43
CA ASN A 304 16.99 -30.56 18.89
C ASN A 304 17.19 -29.37 19.82
N ALA A 305 16.23 -28.44 19.89
CA ALA A 305 16.32 -27.31 20.81
C ALA A 305 16.23 -27.81 22.26
N THR A 306 17.10 -27.24 23.11
CA THR A 306 17.17 -27.56 24.54
C THR A 306 16.09 -26.87 25.37
N THR A 307 15.56 -25.75 24.87
CA THR A 307 14.53 -24.93 25.48
C THR A 307 13.45 -24.64 24.45
N ASP A 308 12.22 -24.41 24.91
CA ASP A 308 11.11 -24.12 24.01
C ASP A 308 11.35 -22.80 23.29
N GLU A 309 11.88 -21.77 23.96
CA GLU A 309 12.15 -20.46 23.37
C GLU A 309 13.12 -20.51 22.18
N ASP A 310 13.93 -21.56 22.04
CA ASP A 310 14.88 -21.75 20.94
C ASP A 310 14.34 -22.69 19.84
N ARG A 311 13.11 -23.20 19.97
CA ARG A 311 12.51 -24.05 18.93
C ARG A 311 12.15 -23.22 17.70
N ASN A 312 12.60 -23.73 16.56
CA ASN A 312 12.10 -23.28 15.27
C ASN A 312 10.84 -24.05 14.89
N LEU A 313 9.95 -23.39 14.16
CA LEU A 313 9.02 -24.08 13.28
C LEU A 313 9.79 -24.60 12.08
N ILE A 314 9.65 -25.88 11.79
CA ILE A 314 10.18 -26.54 10.61
C ILE A 314 9.01 -26.90 9.70
N ILE A 315 9.08 -26.56 8.42
CA ILE A 315 8.08 -26.89 7.41
C ILE A 315 8.75 -27.77 6.36
N ARG A 316 8.18 -28.94 6.14
CA ARG A 316 8.74 -29.97 5.25
C ARG A 316 7.82 -30.18 4.06
N PRO A 317 8.32 -29.98 2.83
CA PRO A 317 7.64 -30.44 1.63
C PRO A 317 7.43 -31.96 1.66
N GLY A 318 6.20 -32.40 1.36
CA GLY A 318 5.84 -33.81 1.20
C GLY A 318 6.43 -34.48 -0.03
N LYS A 319 6.94 -33.67 -0.96
CA LYS A 319 7.64 -34.06 -2.18
C LYS A 319 8.71 -33.02 -2.47
N ASN A 320 9.77 -33.41 -3.17
CA ASN A 320 10.71 -32.45 -3.71
C ASN A 320 9.99 -31.44 -4.59
N LEU A 321 10.32 -30.18 -4.40
CA LEU A 321 9.86 -29.06 -5.19
C LEU A 321 10.46 -29.12 -6.59
N THR A 322 9.82 -28.43 -7.52
CA THR A 322 10.27 -28.38 -8.91
C THR A 322 11.49 -27.46 -9.01
N ASN A 323 12.54 -27.92 -9.68
CA ASN A 323 13.73 -27.11 -9.96
C ASN A 323 13.36 -25.88 -10.79
N GLY A 324 14.04 -24.75 -10.52
CA GLY A 324 13.83 -23.49 -11.24
C GLY A 324 12.54 -22.74 -10.92
N HIS A 325 11.71 -23.26 -10.01
CA HIS A 325 10.47 -22.61 -9.58
C HIS A 325 10.69 -21.72 -8.37
N ARG A 326 9.84 -20.70 -8.23
CA ARG A 326 9.76 -19.87 -7.03
C ARG A 326 8.62 -20.33 -6.14
N TYR A 327 8.91 -20.49 -4.85
CA TYR A 327 7.92 -20.86 -3.85
C TYR A 327 7.71 -19.77 -2.81
N ILE A 328 6.46 -19.66 -2.34
CA ILE A 328 6.05 -18.71 -1.30
C ILE A 328 5.61 -19.52 -0.08
N VAL A 329 6.24 -19.27 1.07
CA VAL A 329 5.76 -19.74 2.37
C VAL A 329 4.88 -18.64 2.97
N ALA A 330 3.63 -18.96 3.27
CA ALA A 330 2.74 -18.05 3.99
C ALA A 330 2.35 -18.64 5.34
N ILE A 331 2.64 -17.89 6.40
CA ILE A 331 2.34 -18.22 7.79
C ILE A 331 1.37 -17.16 8.32
N ARG A 332 0.23 -17.59 8.85
CA ARG A 332 -0.88 -16.71 9.29
C ARG A 332 -1.60 -17.31 10.49
N ASN A 333 -2.32 -16.48 11.24
CA ASN A 333 -3.18 -16.90 12.35
C ASN A 333 -2.46 -17.74 13.42
N MET A 334 -1.16 -17.48 13.63
CA MET A 334 -0.39 -18.11 14.70
C MET A 334 -0.96 -17.70 16.06
N LYS A 335 -0.95 -18.64 17.00
CA LYS A 335 -1.38 -18.43 18.38
C LYS A 335 -0.34 -18.99 19.34
N ASP A 336 -0.29 -18.40 20.53
CA ASP A 336 0.48 -18.92 21.64
C ASP A 336 -0.23 -20.09 22.34
N SER A 337 0.38 -20.61 23.41
CA SER A 337 -0.14 -21.72 24.21
C SER A 337 -1.44 -21.39 24.96
N GLU A 338 -1.74 -20.10 25.18
CA GLU A 338 -2.97 -19.61 25.79
C GLU A 338 -4.07 -19.35 24.76
N GLY A 339 -3.73 -19.37 23.47
CA GLY A 339 -4.64 -19.10 22.37
C GLY A 339 -4.74 -17.65 21.94
N ASN A 340 -3.88 -16.78 22.46
CA ASN A 340 -3.79 -15.40 22.01
C ASN A 340 -3.13 -15.36 20.63
N ALA A 341 -3.56 -14.40 19.78
CA ALA A 341 -2.94 -14.22 18.48
C ALA A 341 -1.51 -13.68 18.62
N ILE A 342 -0.58 -14.29 17.89
CA ILE A 342 0.80 -13.82 17.81
C ILE A 342 0.89 -12.76 16.72
N GLU A 343 1.39 -11.59 17.10
CA GLU A 343 1.62 -10.50 16.15
C GLU A 343 2.76 -10.84 15.18
N ALA A 344 2.57 -10.45 13.92
CA ALA A 344 3.62 -10.57 12.92
C ALA A 344 4.86 -9.73 13.32
N PRO A 345 6.09 -10.18 13.03
CA PRO A 345 7.30 -9.39 13.31
C PRO A 345 7.26 -8.02 12.63
N ALA A 346 7.83 -7.01 13.29
CA ALA A 346 7.79 -5.63 12.79
C ALA A 346 8.41 -5.49 11.38
N GLY A 347 9.50 -6.22 11.11
CA GLY A 347 10.15 -6.26 9.80
C GLY A 347 9.21 -6.74 8.69
N PHE A 348 8.39 -7.76 8.95
CA PHE A 348 7.37 -8.23 8.01
C PHE A 348 6.18 -7.27 7.90
N ARG A 349 5.69 -6.74 9.03
CA ARG A 349 4.53 -5.83 9.06
C ARG A 349 4.76 -4.57 8.22
N VAL A 350 5.97 -4.02 8.21
CA VAL A 350 6.34 -2.88 7.36
C VAL A 350 5.94 -3.08 5.90
N TYR A 351 6.08 -4.31 5.39
CA TYR A 351 5.66 -4.66 4.04
C TYR A 351 4.17 -4.99 3.96
N ARG A 352 3.68 -5.88 4.84
CA ARG A 352 2.28 -6.37 4.85
C ARG A 352 1.28 -5.22 4.96
N ASP A 353 1.54 -4.30 5.88
CA ASP A 353 0.62 -3.21 6.25
C ASP A 353 0.80 -1.98 5.34
N SER A 354 1.72 -2.05 4.37
CA SER A 354 2.09 -0.97 3.44
C SER A 354 2.63 0.28 4.11
N ASP A 355 3.25 0.13 5.29
CA ASP A 355 3.88 1.21 6.02
C ASP A 355 5.16 1.65 5.31
N ARG A 356 5.09 2.79 4.61
CA ARG A 356 6.22 3.37 3.90
C ARG A 356 7.18 4.06 4.83
N THR A 357 8.47 3.98 4.50
CA THR A 357 9.55 4.63 5.21
C THR A 357 10.37 5.50 4.25
N SER A 358 11.32 6.26 4.81
CA SER A 358 12.36 6.95 4.06
C SER A 358 13.67 6.15 4.00
N ASN A 359 13.70 4.95 4.59
CA ASN A 359 14.87 4.09 4.64
C ASN A 359 15.00 3.28 3.34
N LYS A 360 16.15 3.39 2.67
CA LYS A 360 16.40 2.74 1.38
C LYS A 360 16.39 1.21 1.48
N THR A 361 17.00 0.63 2.51
CA THR A 361 17.08 -0.82 2.72
C THR A 361 15.70 -1.48 2.78
N ILE A 362 14.73 -0.80 3.40
CA ILE A 362 13.33 -1.23 3.41
C ILE A 362 12.68 -1.00 2.04
N GLU A 363 12.75 0.22 1.50
CA GLU A 363 11.97 0.57 0.31
C GLU A 363 12.43 -0.16 -0.96
N ASP A 364 13.72 -0.53 -1.07
CA ASP A 364 14.25 -1.29 -2.20
C ASP A 364 13.64 -2.69 -2.31
N ARG A 365 13.32 -3.33 -1.16
CA ARG A 365 12.69 -4.65 -1.12
C ARG A 365 11.16 -4.59 -1.26
N ARG A 366 10.56 -3.40 -1.21
CA ARG A 366 9.10 -3.32 -1.11
C ARG A 366 8.36 -3.82 -2.34
N ALA A 367 8.83 -3.49 -3.54
CA ALA A 367 8.19 -3.95 -4.77
C ALA A 367 8.15 -5.48 -4.85
N HIS A 368 9.18 -6.14 -4.33
CA HIS A 368 9.24 -7.59 -4.21
C HIS A 368 8.12 -8.13 -3.31
N PHE A 369 7.98 -7.62 -2.08
CA PHE A 369 6.90 -8.03 -1.17
C PHE A 369 5.50 -7.67 -1.67
N GLU A 370 5.30 -6.50 -2.26
CA GLU A 370 4.03 -6.11 -2.88
C GLU A 370 3.63 -7.10 -3.99
N SER A 371 4.60 -7.63 -4.75
CA SER A 371 4.36 -8.71 -5.72
C SER A 371 3.95 -10.03 -5.07
N ILE A 372 4.55 -10.39 -3.93
CA ILE A 372 4.14 -11.59 -3.16
C ILE A 372 2.70 -11.43 -2.70
N PHE A 373 2.36 -10.33 -2.03
CA PHE A 373 1.01 -10.11 -1.51
C PHE A 373 -0.05 -10.08 -2.62
N LYS A 374 0.30 -9.53 -3.79
CA LYS A 374 -0.58 -9.58 -4.97
C LYS A 374 -0.83 -11.01 -5.46
N SER A 375 0.15 -11.90 -5.34
CA SER A 375 0.02 -13.30 -5.74
C SER A 375 -0.82 -14.11 -4.74
N LEU A 376 -0.91 -13.65 -3.50
CA LEU A 376 -1.66 -14.29 -2.41
C LEU A 376 -3.08 -13.72 -2.21
N ALA A 377 -3.41 -12.59 -2.84
CA ALA A 377 -4.69 -11.89 -2.72
C ALA A 377 -5.72 -12.43 -3.72
#